data_AF-A0A7V0ZL13-F1
#
_entry.id   AF-A0A7V0ZL13-F1
#
_cell.length_a   1.000
_cell.length_b   1.000
_cell.length_c   1.000
_cell.angle_alpha   90.00
_cell.angle_beta   90.00
_cell.angle_gamma   90.00
#
_symmetry.space_group_name_H-M   'P 1'
#
loop_
_entity.id
_entity.type
_entity.pdbx_description
1 polymer ?
#
loop_
_entity_poly.entity_id
_entity_poly.type
_entity_poly.pdbx_seq_one_letter_code
_entity_poly.pdbx_strand_id
1 'polypeptide(L)'
;MIDVSNDGGQSLSQAAAILNDTQGLIDRALAVLKSKTLDGDRVSPAKLDGYQLVSYELSLCWAECSASSFLLAHARRLREEMPEAADFTTRLAALFCAEAVTNSAARMRTRPADFGLTDLDISAVTSDDAAAAFLTEQLSAGNIAAIGQEVLDRDGDLGPDLLSEHHTMMRDNFHRFADDVVAPLSEEIHREDLIIPDAILVPLKEMGMFALSIPETYGGLQEDDKEDTMGMIVVTEELSRGSLGAAGSLITRPEILSRALLKGGTEEQKQHWLPQLAVGEPLCAVAVTEPNYGSDVAGVRLRATATEGGWILNGAKTWCTFGGKAGLLMV
;
A
#
# COMPACT_ATOMS: atom_id res chain seq x y z
N MET A 1 19.30 19.30 28.88
CA MET A 1 18.79 17.94 29.19
C MET A 1 17.36 18.12 29.61
N ILE A 2 16.44 17.98 28.66
CA ILE A 2 15.01 17.94 28.94
C ILE A 2 14.73 16.47 29.23
N ASP A 3 14.19 16.21 30.41
CA ASP A 3 13.76 14.89 30.85
C ASP A 3 12.52 14.47 30.04
N VAL A 4 12.69 13.52 29.12
CA VAL A 4 11.65 13.06 28.18
C VAL A 4 10.85 11.88 28.76
N SER A 5 11.16 11.44 29.99
CA SER A 5 10.68 10.17 30.53
C SER A 5 9.31 10.28 31.24
N ASN A 6 8.30 10.89 30.59
CA ASN A 6 6.86 10.60 30.84
C ASN A 6 5.90 11.21 29.80
N ASP A 7 6.38 11.87 28.75
CA ASP A 7 5.57 12.73 27.87
C ASP A 7 4.89 11.97 26.71
N GLY A 8 5.40 10.80 26.32
CA GLY A 8 4.89 10.06 25.16
C GLY A 8 3.40 9.70 25.25
N GLY A 9 2.86 9.48 26.45
CA GLY A 9 1.42 9.23 26.64
C GLY A 9 0.56 10.49 26.43
N GLN A 10 1.06 11.64 26.86
CA GLN A 10 0.39 12.92 26.68
C GLN A 10 0.43 13.33 25.20
N SER A 11 1.60 13.19 24.55
CA SER A 11 1.77 13.45 23.11
C SER A 11 0.84 12.62 22.23
N LEU A 12 0.69 11.30 22.47
CA LEU A 12 -0.24 10.45 21.71
C LEU A 12 -1.71 10.83 21.91
N SER A 13 -2.07 11.36 23.08
CA SER A 13 -3.44 11.81 23.36
C SER A 13 -3.74 13.14 22.66
N GLN A 14 -2.80 14.08 22.66
CA GLN A 14 -2.89 15.35 21.94
C GLN A 14 -2.94 15.12 20.43
N ALA A 15 -2.06 14.24 19.91
CA ALA A 15 -2.06 13.83 18.51
C ALA A 15 -3.40 13.19 18.10
N ALA A 16 -4.01 12.36 18.97
CA ALA A 16 -5.33 11.79 18.70
C ALA A 16 -6.42 12.85 18.60
N ALA A 17 -6.42 13.80 19.53
CA ALA A 17 -7.44 14.83 19.62
C ALA A 17 -7.42 15.73 18.37
N ILE A 18 -6.25 16.26 18.02
CA ILE A 18 -6.11 17.14 16.85
C ILE A 18 -6.39 16.41 15.53
N LEU A 19 -6.03 15.13 15.43
CA LEU A 19 -6.36 14.30 14.26
C LEU A 19 -7.87 14.08 14.13
N ASN A 20 -8.56 13.82 15.25
CA ASN A 20 -10.02 13.67 15.26
C ASN A 20 -10.72 14.96 14.84
N ASP A 21 -10.25 16.13 15.31
CA ASP A 21 -10.80 17.42 14.91
C ASP A 21 -10.58 17.67 13.40
N THR A 22 -9.40 17.30 12.89
CA THR A 22 -9.07 17.36 11.46
C THR A 22 -9.97 16.43 10.63
N GLN A 23 -10.18 15.20 11.10
CA GLN A 23 -11.10 14.25 10.46
C GLN A 23 -12.52 14.80 10.42
N GLY A 24 -12.99 15.44 11.50
CA GLY A 24 -14.29 16.11 11.52
C GLY A 24 -14.42 17.21 10.47
N LEU A 25 -13.35 17.95 10.18
CA LEU A 25 -13.30 18.94 9.11
C LEU A 25 -13.38 18.30 7.72
N ILE A 26 -12.66 17.20 7.50
CA ILE A 26 -12.69 16.40 6.27
C ILE A 26 -14.09 15.82 6.05
N ASP A 27 -14.73 15.28 7.08
CA ASP A 27 -16.07 14.69 7.01
C ASP A 27 -17.13 15.72 6.61
N ARG A 28 -17.03 16.95 7.16
CA ARG A 28 -17.87 18.07 6.75
C ARG A 28 -17.68 18.41 5.27
N ALA A 29 -16.44 18.48 4.81
CA ALA A 29 -16.12 18.77 3.42
C ALA A 29 -16.61 17.65 2.47
N LEU A 30 -16.46 16.38 2.87
CA LEU A 30 -17.00 15.23 2.16
C LEU A 30 -18.53 15.24 2.09
N ALA A 31 -19.21 15.64 3.16
CA ALA A 31 -20.67 15.79 3.16
C ALA A 31 -21.13 16.86 2.16
N VAL A 32 -20.40 17.98 2.07
CA VAL A 32 -20.66 19.03 1.07
C VAL A 32 -20.42 18.50 -0.34
N LEU A 33 -19.28 17.85 -0.60
CA LEU A 33 -18.98 17.25 -1.90
C LEU A 33 -20.06 16.24 -2.30
N LYS A 34 -20.47 15.36 -1.39
CA LYS A 34 -21.55 14.39 -1.59
C LYS A 34 -22.85 15.10 -1.99
N SER A 35 -23.27 16.14 -1.26
CA SER A 35 -24.50 16.88 -1.59
C SER A 35 -24.51 17.49 -3.00
N LYS A 36 -23.33 17.83 -3.55
CA LYS A 36 -23.17 18.44 -4.87
C LYS A 36 -23.01 17.41 -6.00
N THR A 37 -22.69 16.16 -5.67
CA THR A 37 -22.28 15.14 -6.65
C THR A 37 -23.26 13.96 -6.77
N LEU A 38 -24.39 13.99 -6.07
CA LEU A 38 -25.44 12.98 -6.18
C LEU A 38 -26.45 13.27 -7.31
N ASP A 39 -26.94 12.19 -7.92
CA ASP A 39 -28.18 12.11 -8.70
C ASP A 39 -29.14 11.14 -7.98
N GLY A 40 -30.07 11.69 -7.20
CA GLY A 40 -30.85 10.90 -6.24
C GLY A 40 -29.94 10.34 -5.15
N ASP A 41 -29.93 9.01 -4.98
CA ASP A 41 -29.12 8.33 -3.97
C ASP A 41 -27.78 7.80 -4.52
N ARG A 42 -27.45 8.07 -5.79
CA ARG A 42 -26.24 7.57 -6.45
C ARG A 42 -25.26 8.69 -6.76
N VAL A 43 -23.97 8.39 -6.64
CA VAL A 43 -22.91 9.30 -7.10
C VAL A 43 -22.99 9.44 -8.61
N SER A 44 -22.96 10.68 -9.10
CA SER A 44 -22.97 11.03 -10.51
C SER A 44 -21.54 11.27 -10.99
N PRO A 45 -20.98 10.42 -11.87
CA PRO A 45 -19.62 10.61 -12.37
C PRO A 45 -19.42 11.97 -13.05
N ALA A 46 -20.41 12.44 -13.81
CA ALA A 46 -20.35 13.72 -14.50
C ALA A 46 -20.32 14.91 -13.52
N LYS A 47 -21.09 14.86 -12.42
CA LYS A 47 -21.02 15.90 -11.40
C LYS A 47 -19.72 15.83 -10.61
N LEU A 48 -19.26 14.62 -10.27
CA LEU A 48 -18.01 14.43 -9.55
C LEU A 48 -16.81 14.97 -10.33
N ASP A 49 -16.79 14.80 -11.65
CA ASP A 49 -15.75 15.36 -12.53
C ASP A 49 -15.70 16.90 -12.47
N GLY A 50 -16.85 17.56 -12.34
CA GLY A 50 -16.93 19.00 -12.09
C GLY A 50 -16.36 19.45 -10.74
N TYR A 51 -16.15 18.53 -9.80
CA TYR A 51 -15.52 18.75 -8.50
C TYR A 51 -14.21 17.97 -8.35
N GLN A 52 -13.55 17.60 -9.46
CA GLN A 52 -12.36 16.75 -9.45
C GLN A 52 -11.27 17.29 -8.52
N LEU A 53 -10.98 18.59 -8.57
CA LEU A 53 -9.98 19.22 -7.70
C LEU A 53 -10.30 19.03 -6.21
N VAL A 54 -11.54 19.27 -5.80
CA VAL A 54 -11.99 19.09 -4.40
C VAL A 54 -11.90 17.62 -4.01
N SER A 55 -12.35 16.72 -4.88
CA SER A 55 -12.32 15.27 -4.62
C SER A 55 -10.90 14.73 -4.47
N TYR A 56 -9.96 15.23 -5.28
CA TYR A 56 -8.56 14.84 -5.24
C TYR A 56 -7.89 15.29 -3.93
N GLU A 57 -8.06 16.55 -3.55
CA GLU A 57 -7.49 17.09 -2.31
C GLU A 57 -8.08 16.39 -1.08
N LEU A 58 -9.39 16.15 -1.05
CA LEU A 58 -10.02 15.40 0.04
C LEU A 58 -9.54 13.94 0.10
N SER A 59 -9.24 13.32 -1.04
CA SER A 59 -8.66 11.98 -1.06
C SER A 59 -7.27 11.94 -0.42
N LEU A 60 -6.44 12.96 -0.67
CA LEU A 60 -5.13 13.10 -0.02
C LEU A 60 -5.26 13.37 1.48
N CYS A 61 -6.13 14.30 1.90
CA CYS A 61 -6.38 14.57 3.32
C CYS A 61 -6.86 13.29 4.03
N TRP A 62 -7.81 12.57 3.43
CA TRP A 62 -8.32 11.31 3.98
C TRP A 62 -7.22 10.26 4.11
N ALA A 63 -6.37 10.11 3.08
CA ALA A 63 -5.27 9.14 3.09
C ALA A 63 -4.25 9.45 4.19
N GLU A 64 -3.82 10.71 4.31
CA GLU A 64 -2.88 11.14 5.35
C GLU A 64 -3.46 10.99 6.76
N CYS A 65 -4.72 11.40 6.97
CA CYS A 65 -5.39 11.21 8.27
C CYS A 65 -5.57 9.73 8.63
N SER A 66 -5.92 8.89 7.64
CA SER A 66 -6.03 7.44 7.84
C SER A 66 -4.68 6.82 8.22
N ALA A 67 -3.61 7.16 7.50
CA ALA A 67 -2.26 6.70 7.80
C ALA A 67 -1.82 7.15 9.20
N SER A 68 -2.07 8.41 9.56
CA SER A 68 -1.75 8.93 10.89
C SER A 68 -2.51 8.19 11.99
N SER A 69 -3.78 7.84 11.75
CA SER A 69 -4.58 7.08 12.71
C SER A 69 -3.97 5.69 12.95
N PHE A 70 -3.55 4.99 11.88
CA PHE A 70 -2.87 3.70 12.00
C PHE A 70 -1.53 3.81 12.74
N LEU A 71 -0.70 4.82 12.44
CA LEU A 71 0.56 5.04 13.13
C LEU A 71 0.37 5.33 14.63
N LEU A 72 -0.61 6.16 14.99
CA LEU A 72 -0.95 6.42 16.39
C LEU A 72 -1.48 5.17 17.10
N ALA A 73 -2.28 4.35 16.42
CA ALA A 73 -2.76 3.08 16.96
C ALA A 73 -1.61 2.09 17.18
N HIS A 74 -0.69 2.00 16.22
CA HIS A 74 0.53 1.19 16.34
C HIS A 74 1.41 1.64 17.52
N ALA A 75 1.67 2.95 17.62
CA ALA A 75 2.44 3.52 18.74
C ALA A 75 1.80 3.24 20.11
N ARG A 76 0.46 3.33 20.22
CA ARG A 76 -0.26 2.97 21.46
C ARG A 76 -0.06 1.49 21.81
N ARG A 77 -0.26 0.60 20.83
CA ARG A 77 -0.10 -0.83 21.01
C ARG A 77 1.34 -1.19 21.42
N LEU A 78 2.34 -0.57 20.79
CA LEU A 78 3.74 -0.72 21.20
C LEU A 78 3.99 -0.27 22.63
N ARG A 79 3.40 0.85 23.08
CA ARG A 79 3.55 1.29 24.48
C ARG A 79 2.95 0.29 25.48
N GLU A 80 1.90 -0.43 25.08
CA GLU A 80 1.25 -1.45 25.91
C GLU A 80 2.05 -2.77 25.92
N GLU A 81 2.52 -3.23 24.77
CA GLU A 81 3.18 -4.53 24.61
C GLU A 81 4.69 -4.48 24.86
N MET A 82 5.35 -3.38 24.48
CA MET A 82 6.81 -3.20 24.47
C MET A 82 7.21 -1.76 24.86
N PRO A 83 6.94 -1.32 26.11
CA PRO A 83 7.10 0.08 26.50
C PRO A 83 8.52 0.63 26.31
N GLU A 84 9.56 -0.21 26.45
CA GLU A 84 10.96 0.20 26.27
C GLU A 84 11.34 0.48 24.81
N ALA A 85 10.57 -0.04 23.83
CA ALA A 85 10.82 0.12 22.40
C ALA A 85 9.90 1.17 21.75
N ALA A 86 8.97 1.75 22.51
CA ALA A 86 7.87 2.53 21.95
C ALA A 86 8.17 4.03 21.79
N ASP A 87 9.21 4.56 22.43
CA ASP A 87 9.48 6.01 22.48
C ASP A 87 9.73 6.60 21.08
N PHE A 88 10.64 6.00 20.32
CA PHE A 88 10.96 6.46 18.98
C PHE A 88 9.76 6.40 18.03
N THR A 89 9.03 5.28 18.03
CA THR A 89 7.83 5.12 17.20
C THR A 89 6.74 6.10 17.60
N THR A 90 6.62 6.41 18.90
CA THR A 90 5.68 7.41 19.40
C THR A 90 6.02 8.80 18.87
N ARG A 91 7.29 9.18 18.88
CA ARG A 91 7.76 10.47 18.33
C ARG A 91 7.57 10.55 16.81
N LEU A 92 7.83 9.47 16.07
CA LEU A 92 7.54 9.38 14.63
C LEU A 92 6.05 9.55 14.34
N ALA A 93 5.18 8.85 15.08
CA ALA A 93 3.74 8.94 14.91
C ALA A 93 3.19 10.35 15.25
N ALA A 94 3.73 10.99 16.29
CA ALA A 94 3.37 12.36 16.66
C ALA A 94 3.81 13.38 15.58
N LEU A 95 5.04 13.26 15.06
CA LEU A 95 5.52 14.10 13.96
C LEU A 95 4.64 13.93 12.71
N PHE A 96 4.41 12.69 12.29
CA PHE A 96 3.58 12.42 11.10
C PHE A 96 2.15 12.96 11.28
N CYS A 97 1.56 12.83 12.48
CA CYS A 97 0.27 13.42 12.79
C CYS A 97 0.28 14.95 12.60
N ALA A 98 1.29 15.63 13.14
CA ALA A 98 1.43 17.08 13.00
C ALA A 98 1.55 17.52 11.52
N GLU A 99 2.30 16.77 10.71
CA GLU A 99 2.40 17.01 9.27
C GLU A 99 1.06 16.77 8.55
N ALA A 100 0.39 15.65 8.82
CA ALA A 100 -0.90 15.30 8.21
C ALA A 100 -1.98 16.36 8.51
N VAL A 101 -2.05 16.84 9.76
CA VAL A 101 -2.95 17.92 10.17
C VAL A 101 -2.64 19.20 9.43
N THR A 102 -1.35 19.60 9.41
CA THR A 102 -0.92 20.85 8.79
C THR A 102 -1.16 20.85 7.28
N ASN A 103 -0.83 19.74 6.61
CA ASN A 103 -1.04 19.56 5.17
C ASN A 103 -2.53 19.56 4.83
N SER A 104 -3.36 18.87 5.62
CA SER A 104 -4.81 18.86 5.43
C SER A 104 -5.43 20.25 5.59
N ALA A 105 -5.06 20.98 6.65
CA ALA A 105 -5.50 22.35 6.88
C ALA A 105 -5.05 23.29 5.75
N ALA A 106 -3.79 23.16 5.30
CA ALA A 106 -3.24 23.97 4.21
C ALA A 106 -4.00 23.75 2.89
N ARG A 107 -4.24 22.49 2.51
CA ARG A 107 -5.01 22.14 1.30
C ARG A 107 -6.40 22.76 1.34
N MET A 108 -7.12 22.62 2.46
CA MET A 108 -8.47 23.17 2.62
C MET A 108 -8.47 24.71 2.62
N ARG A 109 -7.45 25.34 3.20
CA ARG A 109 -7.33 26.81 3.28
C ARG A 109 -7.11 27.48 1.92
N THR A 110 -6.63 26.75 0.92
CA THR A 110 -6.48 27.32 -0.44
C THR A 110 -7.81 27.71 -1.08
N ARG A 111 -8.92 27.06 -0.69
CA ARG A 111 -10.26 27.27 -1.28
C ARG A 111 -11.38 26.83 -0.32
N PRO A 112 -11.49 27.43 0.88
CA PRO A 112 -12.38 26.95 1.95
C PRO A 112 -13.85 26.83 1.49
N ALA A 113 -14.33 27.78 0.69
CA ALA A 113 -15.70 27.77 0.17
C ALA A 113 -16.01 26.56 -0.74
N ASP A 114 -15.03 26.03 -1.47
CA ASP A 114 -15.23 24.86 -2.34
C ASP A 114 -15.48 23.59 -1.51
N PHE A 115 -14.88 23.52 -0.33
CA PHE A 115 -15.10 22.49 0.68
C PHE A 115 -16.34 22.76 1.57
N GLY A 116 -17.02 23.90 1.39
CA GLY A 116 -18.11 24.32 2.27
C GLY A 116 -17.66 24.65 3.69
N LEU A 117 -16.44 25.14 3.82
CA LEU A 117 -15.79 25.57 5.05
C LEU A 117 -15.54 27.08 5.01
N THR A 118 -15.26 27.65 6.17
CA THR A 118 -14.70 28.99 6.33
C THR A 118 -13.25 28.91 6.80
N ASP A 119 -12.50 30.00 6.67
CA ASP A 119 -11.16 30.06 7.25
C ASP A 119 -11.19 29.92 8.80
N LEU A 120 -12.29 30.32 9.43
CA LEU A 120 -12.52 30.10 10.88
C LEU A 120 -12.68 28.61 11.21
N ASP A 121 -13.41 27.85 10.40
CA ASP A 121 -13.56 26.41 10.60
C ASP A 121 -12.20 25.69 10.55
N ILE A 122 -11.35 26.08 9.59
CA ILE A 122 -10.04 25.48 9.41
C ILE A 122 -9.09 25.91 10.53
N SER A 123 -9.10 27.19 10.89
CA SER A 123 -8.25 27.72 11.95
C SER A 123 -8.59 27.15 13.32
N ALA A 124 -9.86 26.81 13.59
CA ALA A 124 -10.27 26.19 14.85
C ALA A 124 -9.52 24.88 15.15
N VAL A 125 -9.14 24.11 14.13
CA VAL A 125 -8.40 22.84 14.29
C VAL A 125 -6.91 23.07 14.61
N THR A 126 -6.33 24.17 14.12
CA THR A 126 -4.88 24.43 14.22
C THR A 126 -4.51 25.49 15.27
N SER A 127 -5.47 26.25 15.76
CA SER A 127 -5.24 27.44 16.59
C SER A 127 -5.82 27.35 18.00
N ASP A 128 -6.42 26.21 18.39
CA ASP A 128 -6.61 25.89 19.80
C ASP A 128 -5.26 25.88 20.53
N ASP A 129 -5.20 26.36 21.77
CA ASP A 129 -3.92 26.51 22.49
C ASP A 129 -3.14 25.19 22.59
N ALA A 130 -3.82 24.06 22.81
CA ALA A 130 -3.18 22.75 22.87
C ALA A 130 -2.75 22.26 21.48
N ALA A 131 -3.58 22.47 20.46
CA ALA A 131 -3.24 22.14 19.08
C ALA A 131 -2.03 22.94 18.58
N ALA A 132 -2.03 24.25 18.80
CA ALA A 132 -0.95 25.15 18.40
C ALA A 132 0.36 24.81 19.11
N ALA A 133 0.32 24.48 20.40
CA ALA A 133 1.49 24.03 21.15
C ALA A 133 2.05 22.71 20.59
N PHE A 134 1.17 21.71 20.37
CA PHE A 134 1.56 20.43 19.78
C PHE A 134 2.20 20.59 18.41
N LEU A 135 1.55 21.33 17.49
CA LEU A 135 2.08 21.56 16.14
C LEU A 135 3.41 22.31 16.17
N THR A 136 3.53 23.33 17.03
CA THR A 136 4.78 24.11 17.17
C THR A 136 5.94 23.25 17.65
N GLU A 137 5.68 22.36 18.62
CA GLU A 137 6.68 21.45 19.16
C GLU A 137 7.10 20.41 18.11
N GLN A 138 6.12 19.66 17.58
CA GLN A 138 6.39 18.53 16.69
C GLN A 138 7.04 18.95 15.37
N LEU A 139 6.60 20.08 14.79
CA LEU A 139 7.12 20.59 13.52
C LEU A 139 8.35 21.50 13.68
N SER A 140 8.87 21.64 14.90
CA SER A 140 10.08 22.41 15.10
C SER A 140 11.27 21.76 14.35
N ALA A 141 12.09 22.58 13.70
CA ALA A 141 13.28 22.09 12.99
C ALA A 141 14.21 21.30 13.93
N GLY A 142 14.25 21.65 15.22
CA GLY A 142 14.99 20.92 16.24
C GLY A 142 14.44 19.51 16.49
N ASN A 143 13.12 19.34 16.60
CA ASN A 143 12.51 18.03 16.77
C ASN A 143 12.71 17.14 15.54
N ILE A 144 12.47 17.69 14.34
CA ILE A 144 12.66 16.96 13.07
C ILE A 144 14.12 16.52 12.91
N ALA A 145 15.09 17.40 13.20
CA ALA A 145 16.50 17.06 13.16
C ALA A 145 16.87 15.99 14.21
N ALA A 146 16.29 16.03 15.40
CA ALA A 146 16.52 15.03 16.44
C ALA A 146 15.97 13.66 16.05
N ILE A 147 14.76 13.59 15.48
CA ILE A 147 14.19 12.35 14.92
C ILE A 147 15.07 11.82 13.78
N GLY A 148 15.48 12.70 12.87
CA GLY A 148 16.36 12.33 11.76
C GLY A 148 17.72 11.80 12.20
N GLN A 149 18.31 12.39 13.24
CA GLN A 149 19.55 11.87 13.83
C GLN A 149 19.34 10.48 14.43
N GLU A 150 18.21 10.25 15.11
CA GLU A 150 17.91 8.94 15.68
C GLU A 150 17.65 7.87 14.60
N VAL A 151 17.05 8.22 13.45
CA VAL A 151 16.97 7.31 12.28
C VAL A 151 18.38 6.88 11.84
N LEU A 152 19.33 7.81 11.77
CA LEU A 152 20.72 7.51 11.39
C LEU A 152 21.43 6.65 12.43
N ASP A 153 21.26 6.97 13.71
CA ASP A 153 21.86 6.22 14.83
C ASP A 153 21.33 4.79 14.90
N ARG A 154 20.13 4.55 14.36
CA ARG A 154 19.45 3.25 14.27
C ARG A 154 19.66 2.54 12.92
N ASP A 155 20.49 3.08 12.03
CA ASP A 155 20.72 2.55 10.68
C ASP A 155 19.42 2.29 9.89
N GLY A 156 18.43 3.18 10.07
CA GLY A 156 17.13 3.07 9.41
C GLY A 156 16.10 2.16 10.10
N ASP A 157 16.44 1.50 11.22
CA ASP A 157 15.46 0.74 12.01
C ASP A 157 14.42 1.69 12.63
N LEU A 158 13.16 1.58 12.20
CA LEU A 158 12.06 2.42 12.66
C LEU A 158 11.37 1.93 13.93
N GLY A 159 11.83 0.81 14.51
CA GLY A 159 11.23 0.18 15.67
C GLY A 159 10.39 -1.06 15.32
N PRO A 160 9.82 -1.74 16.33
CA PRO A 160 9.14 -3.01 16.11
C PRO A 160 7.85 -2.84 15.29
N ASP A 161 7.64 -3.73 14.33
CA ASP A 161 6.46 -3.75 13.45
C ASP A 161 5.29 -4.60 13.99
N LEU A 162 5.48 -5.26 15.14
CA LEU A 162 4.48 -6.13 15.78
C LEU A 162 3.96 -7.26 14.88
N LEU A 163 4.77 -7.69 13.90
CA LEU A 163 4.51 -8.90 13.13
C LEU A 163 4.49 -10.13 14.04
N SER A 164 3.75 -11.16 13.60
CA SER A 164 3.83 -12.48 14.26
C SER A 164 5.24 -13.05 14.15
N GLU A 165 5.59 -14.01 15.00
CA GLU A 165 6.88 -14.72 14.89
C GLU A 165 7.05 -15.36 13.50
N HIS A 166 5.98 -15.95 12.96
CA HIS A 166 5.98 -16.53 11.63
C HIS A 166 6.27 -15.50 10.52
N HIS A 167 5.61 -14.33 10.55
CA HIS A 167 5.83 -13.26 9.58
C HIS A 167 7.20 -12.61 9.75
N THR A 168 7.71 -12.48 10.98
CA THR A 168 9.07 -12.04 11.28
C THR A 168 10.11 -12.97 10.67
N MET A 169 9.95 -14.29 10.85
CA MET A 169 10.84 -15.28 10.23
C MET A 169 10.81 -15.20 8.70
N MET A 170 9.64 -14.98 8.09
CA MET A 170 9.54 -14.76 6.65
C MET A 170 10.30 -13.51 6.22
N ARG A 171 10.07 -12.36 6.89
CA ARG A 171 10.78 -11.11 6.63
C ARG A 171 12.29 -11.32 6.66
N ASP A 172 12.82 -11.88 7.75
CA ASP A 172 14.25 -12.04 7.93
C ASP A 172 14.88 -12.98 6.88
N ASN A 173 14.15 -14.01 6.43
CA ASN A 173 14.59 -14.90 5.36
C ASN A 173 14.67 -14.16 4.02
N PHE A 174 13.64 -13.40 3.67
CA PHE A 174 13.59 -12.68 2.39
C PHE A 174 14.46 -11.43 2.39
N HIS A 175 14.71 -10.84 3.56
CA HIS A 175 15.70 -9.79 3.72
C HIS A 175 17.09 -10.27 3.30
N ARG A 176 17.52 -11.43 3.82
CA ARG A 176 18.79 -12.04 3.40
C ARG A 176 18.79 -12.43 1.94
N PHE A 177 17.72 -13.02 1.42
CA PHE A 177 17.64 -13.35 -0.01
C PHE A 177 17.74 -12.11 -0.91
N ALA A 178 17.11 -11.01 -0.49
CA ALA A 178 17.19 -9.75 -1.20
C ALA A 178 18.62 -9.17 -1.21
N ASP A 179 19.34 -9.22 -0.09
CA ASP A 179 20.72 -8.72 0.00
C ASP A 179 21.75 -9.63 -0.66
N ASP A 180 21.61 -10.94 -0.49
CA ASP A 180 22.62 -11.91 -0.93
C ASP A 180 22.46 -12.29 -2.40
N VAL A 181 21.25 -12.20 -2.96
CA VAL A 181 20.93 -12.68 -4.31
C VAL A 181 20.37 -11.58 -5.21
N VAL A 182 19.33 -10.87 -4.78
CA VAL A 182 18.60 -9.95 -5.67
C VAL A 182 19.40 -8.66 -5.92
N ALA A 183 19.82 -7.96 -4.86
CA ALA A 183 20.50 -6.68 -4.96
C ALA A 183 21.83 -6.77 -5.74
N PRO A 184 22.70 -7.79 -5.54
CA PRO A 184 23.94 -7.92 -6.29
C PRO A 184 23.73 -8.12 -7.80
N LEU A 185 22.62 -8.74 -8.22
CA LEU A 185 22.30 -8.98 -9.62
C LEU A 185 21.57 -7.79 -10.29
N SER A 186 21.02 -6.87 -9.49
CA SER A 186 20.13 -5.81 -9.99
C SER A 186 20.80 -4.86 -10.99
N GLU A 187 22.06 -4.49 -10.76
CA GLU A 187 22.80 -3.60 -11.65
C GLU A 187 23.07 -4.25 -13.01
N GLU A 188 23.52 -5.51 -13.03
CA GLU A 188 23.78 -6.25 -14.26
C GLU A 188 22.50 -6.47 -15.07
N ILE A 189 21.42 -6.88 -14.41
CA ILE A 189 20.10 -7.04 -15.05
C ILE A 189 19.70 -5.75 -15.76
N HIS A 190 19.89 -4.60 -15.11
CA HIS A 190 19.55 -3.30 -15.68
C HIS A 190 20.48 -2.90 -16.83
N ARG A 191 21.80 -2.98 -16.63
CA ARG A 191 22.79 -2.48 -17.60
C ARG A 191 22.83 -3.30 -18.88
N GLU A 192 22.61 -4.60 -18.77
CA GLU A 192 22.71 -5.54 -19.89
C GLU A 192 21.33 -5.92 -20.47
N ASP A 193 20.25 -5.25 -20.03
CA ASP A 193 18.86 -5.49 -20.48
C ASP A 193 18.46 -6.98 -20.39
N LEU A 194 18.81 -7.62 -19.28
CA LEU A 194 18.57 -9.05 -19.10
C LEU A 194 17.14 -9.31 -18.64
N ILE A 195 16.60 -10.44 -19.08
CA ILE A 195 15.46 -11.04 -18.38
C ILE A 195 15.88 -11.52 -16.99
N ILE A 196 14.92 -11.67 -16.10
CA ILE A 196 15.16 -12.14 -14.73
C ILE A 196 15.86 -13.51 -14.77
N PRO A 197 17.05 -13.63 -14.16
CA PRO A 197 17.88 -14.83 -14.22
C PRO A 197 17.32 -15.97 -13.36
N ASP A 198 17.69 -17.20 -13.73
CA ASP A 198 17.30 -18.40 -12.97
C ASP A 198 17.90 -18.41 -11.56
N ALA A 199 19.00 -17.70 -11.32
CA ALA A 199 19.57 -17.47 -10.00
C ALA A 199 18.59 -16.80 -9.02
N ILE A 200 17.58 -16.05 -9.52
CA ILE A 200 16.50 -15.50 -8.71
C ILE A 200 15.25 -16.40 -8.78
N LEU A 201 14.87 -16.84 -9.98
CA LEU A 201 13.61 -17.57 -10.20
C LEU A 201 13.60 -18.96 -9.57
N VAL A 202 14.69 -19.72 -9.70
CA VAL A 202 14.76 -21.11 -9.20
C VAL A 202 14.65 -21.14 -7.67
N PRO A 203 15.42 -20.35 -6.90
CA PRO A 203 15.25 -20.31 -5.45
C PRO A 203 13.83 -19.92 -5.02
N LEU A 204 13.19 -18.95 -5.69
CA LEU A 204 11.81 -18.55 -5.36
C LEU A 204 10.80 -19.68 -5.63
N LYS A 205 11.01 -20.48 -6.68
CA LYS A 205 10.21 -21.68 -6.94
C LYS A 205 10.44 -22.76 -5.89
N GLU A 206 11.70 -23.05 -5.56
CA GLU A 206 12.09 -24.06 -4.57
C GLU A 206 11.59 -23.71 -3.16
N MET A 207 11.56 -22.41 -2.82
CA MET A 207 10.95 -21.91 -1.58
C MET A 207 9.41 -21.92 -1.60
N GLY A 208 8.77 -22.21 -2.74
CA GLY A 208 7.31 -22.23 -2.87
C GLY A 208 6.67 -20.85 -2.93
N MET A 209 7.40 -19.79 -3.30
CA MET A 209 6.87 -18.43 -3.21
C MET A 209 5.79 -18.08 -4.24
N PHE A 210 5.72 -18.83 -5.34
CA PHE A 210 4.61 -18.72 -6.30
C PHE A 210 3.31 -19.34 -5.77
N ALA A 211 3.38 -20.14 -4.70
CA ALA A 211 2.27 -20.81 -4.03
C ALA A 211 1.72 -20.02 -2.82
N LEU A 212 2.34 -18.91 -2.44
CA LEU A 212 2.08 -18.22 -1.17
C LEU A 212 0.61 -17.75 -1.02
N SER A 213 -0.04 -17.36 -2.11
CA SER A 213 -1.44 -16.90 -2.15
C SER A 213 -2.39 -17.92 -2.78
N ILE A 214 -2.04 -19.21 -2.75
CA ILE A 214 -2.83 -20.30 -3.31
C ILE A 214 -3.24 -21.23 -2.17
N PRO A 215 -4.52 -21.66 -2.08
CA PRO A 215 -4.96 -22.57 -1.04
C PRO A 215 -4.25 -23.94 -1.07
N GLU A 216 -4.04 -24.54 0.10
CA GLU A 216 -3.43 -25.87 0.27
C GLU A 216 -4.14 -26.96 -0.56
N THR A 217 -5.47 -26.92 -0.68
CA THR A 217 -6.26 -27.85 -1.52
C THR A 217 -5.82 -27.84 -2.99
N TYR A 218 -5.18 -26.74 -3.46
CA TYR A 218 -4.64 -26.62 -4.81
C TYR A 218 -3.10 -26.73 -4.86
N GLY A 219 -2.47 -27.22 -3.80
CA GLY A 219 -1.02 -27.36 -3.69
C GLY A 219 -0.28 -26.05 -3.36
N GLY A 220 -1.00 -25.07 -2.80
CA GLY A 220 -0.41 -23.82 -2.34
C GLY A 220 0.02 -23.83 -0.86
N LEU A 221 0.36 -22.65 -0.33
CA LEU A 221 0.78 -22.46 1.08
C LEU A 221 -0.24 -21.68 1.92
N GLN A 222 -1.30 -21.15 1.30
CA GLN A 222 -2.33 -20.43 2.01
C GLN A 222 -3.31 -21.41 2.66
N GLU A 223 -3.67 -21.16 3.93
CA GLU A 223 -4.75 -21.92 4.59
C GLU A 223 -6.04 -21.87 3.74
N ASP A 224 -6.72 -23.02 3.64
CA ASP A 224 -7.92 -23.16 2.79
C ASP A 224 -9.08 -22.27 3.23
N ASP A 225 -9.20 -22.00 4.53
CA ASP A 225 -10.28 -21.23 5.15
C ASP A 225 -9.89 -19.80 5.53
N LYS A 226 -8.64 -19.40 5.27
CA LYS A 226 -8.12 -18.08 5.68
C LYS A 226 -7.12 -17.52 4.68
N GLU A 227 -7.37 -16.29 4.23
CA GLU A 227 -6.39 -15.55 3.44
C GLU A 227 -5.22 -15.07 4.30
N ASP A 228 -3.98 -15.42 3.93
CA ASP A 228 -2.77 -14.78 4.47
C ASP A 228 -2.27 -13.67 3.55
N THR A 229 -2.86 -12.50 3.69
CA THR A 229 -2.38 -11.31 2.97
C THR A 229 -1.07 -10.77 3.56
N MET A 230 -0.78 -11.04 4.83
CA MET A 230 0.41 -10.49 5.50
C MET A 230 1.69 -11.18 5.02
N GLY A 231 1.65 -12.50 4.79
CA GLY A 231 2.76 -13.22 4.16
C GLY A 231 3.12 -12.62 2.80
N MET A 232 2.13 -12.38 1.94
CA MET A 232 2.34 -11.73 0.64
C MET A 232 2.94 -10.33 0.76
N ILE A 233 2.48 -9.51 1.72
CA ILE A 233 3.00 -8.15 1.95
C ILE A 233 4.48 -8.23 2.33
N VAL A 234 4.82 -8.99 3.37
CA VAL A 234 6.19 -9.09 3.90
C VAL A 234 7.17 -9.57 2.83
N VAL A 235 6.82 -10.64 2.11
CA VAL A 235 7.72 -11.19 1.08
C VAL A 235 7.84 -10.20 -0.09
N THR A 236 6.76 -9.55 -0.51
CA THR A 236 6.80 -8.57 -1.61
C THR A 236 7.64 -7.35 -1.25
N GLU A 237 7.55 -6.85 -0.02
CA GLU A 237 8.34 -5.72 0.46
C GLU A 237 9.83 -6.02 0.44
N GLU A 238 10.26 -7.16 1.00
CA GLU A 238 11.68 -7.53 1.02
C GLU A 238 12.25 -7.79 -0.37
N LEU A 239 11.51 -8.48 -1.25
CA LEU A 239 11.95 -8.67 -2.65
C LEU A 239 12.04 -7.35 -3.41
N SER A 240 11.12 -6.42 -3.16
CA SER A 240 11.11 -5.09 -3.78
C SER A 240 12.24 -4.21 -3.27
N ARG A 241 12.62 -4.34 -1.99
CA ARG A 241 13.77 -3.68 -1.38
C ARG A 241 15.08 -4.05 -2.11
N GLY A 242 15.25 -5.33 -2.45
CA GLY A 242 16.39 -5.78 -3.24
C GLY A 242 16.36 -5.24 -4.67
N SER A 243 15.25 -5.43 -5.38
CA SER A 243 14.96 -4.75 -6.65
C SER A 243 13.53 -5.05 -7.11
N LEU A 244 12.73 -3.99 -7.29
CA LEU A 244 11.38 -4.09 -7.85
C LEU A 244 11.35 -4.78 -9.22
N GLY A 245 12.31 -4.43 -10.08
CA GLY A 245 12.39 -4.95 -11.45
C GLY A 245 12.89 -6.39 -11.55
N ALA A 246 13.79 -6.79 -10.64
CA ALA A 246 14.37 -8.13 -10.67
C ALA A 246 13.55 -9.16 -9.88
N ALA A 247 12.93 -8.77 -8.75
CA ALA A 247 12.25 -9.72 -7.86
C ALA A 247 10.89 -9.25 -7.32
N GLY A 248 10.74 -7.97 -6.99
CA GLY A 248 9.55 -7.47 -6.27
C GLY A 248 8.21 -7.77 -6.95
N SER A 249 8.18 -7.82 -8.28
CA SER A 249 6.96 -8.12 -9.04
C SER A 249 6.68 -9.61 -9.28
N LEU A 250 7.59 -10.53 -8.96
CA LEU A 250 7.52 -11.93 -9.40
C LEU A 250 6.35 -12.69 -8.80
N ILE A 251 6.13 -12.55 -7.49
CA ILE A 251 5.11 -13.32 -6.75
C ILE A 251 3.74 -12.65 -6.80
N THR A 252 3.67 -11.35 -7.10
CA THR A 252 2.39 -10.63 -7.23
C THR A 252 1.65 -11.00 -8.53
N ARG A 253 2.35 -11.50 -9.56
CA ARG A 253 1.69 -11.96 -10.81
C ARG A 253 0.85 -13.22 -10.60
N PRO A 254 1.40 -14.34 -10.08
CA PRO A 254 0.60 -15.52 -9.77
C PRO A 254 -0.46 -15.22 -8.72
N GLU A 255 -0.22 -14.30 -7.76
CA GLU A 255 -1.26 -13.87 -6.81
C GLU A 255 -2.48 -13.26 -7.52
N ILE A 256 -2.27 -12.32 -8.45
CA ILE A 256 -3.40 -11.68 -9.15
C ILE A 256 -4.21 -12.72 -9.92
N LEU A 257 -3.52 -13.63 -10.62
CA LEU A 257 -4.19 -14.66 -11.41
C LEU A 257 -4.86 -15.72 -10.51
N SER A 258 -4.23 -16.12 -9.40
CA SER A 258 -4.84 -17.07 -8.46
C SER A 258 -6.11 -16.49 -7.85
N ARG A 259 -6.09 -15.23 -7.41
CA ARG A 259 -7.28 -14.53 -6.89
C ARG A 259 -8.39 -14.43 -7.94
N ALA A 260 -8.05 -14.17 -9.20
CA ALA A 260 -9.04 -14.15 -10.29
C ALA A 260 -9.69 -15.54 -10.50
N LEU A 261 -8.89 -16.61 -10.51
CA LEU A 261 -9.37 -17.99 -10.64
C LEU A 261 -10.21 -18.45 -9.44
N LEU A 262 -9.77 -18.13 -8.21
CA LEU A 262 -10.51 -18.48 -7.00
C LEU A 262 -11.88 -17.80 -6.97
N LYS A 263 -11.93 -16.53 -7.38
CA LYS A 263 -13.17 -15.73 -7.37
C LYS A 263 -14.13 -16.06 -8.52
N GLY A 264 -13.61 -16.36 -9.71
CA GLY A 264 -14.43 -16.43 -10.93
C GLY A 264 -14.21 -17.64 -11.83
N GLY A 265 -13.23 -18.49 -11.55
CA GLY A 265 -12.95 -19.70 -12.32
C GLY A 265 -13.93 -20.84 -12.02
N THR A 266 -14.10 -21.77 -12.96
CA THR A 266 -14.79 -23.04 -12.70
C THR A 266 -13.90 -23.96 -11.85
N GLU A 267 -14.49 -24.98 -11.22
CA GLU A 267 -13.71 -25.95 -10.45
C GLU A 267 -12.68 -26.67 -11.32
N GLU A 268 -13.01 -27.00 -12.57
CA GLU A 268 -12.06 -27.59 -13.52
C GLU A 268 -10.89 -26.65 -13.82
N GLN A 269 -11.14 -25.34 -13.96
CA GLN A 269 -10.08 -24.35 -14.17
C GLN A 269 -9.21 -24.18 -12.93
N LYS A 270 -9.80 -24.16 -11.74
CA LYS A 270 -9.05 -24.07 -10.48
C LYS A 270 -8.15 -25.28 -10.28
N GLN A 271 -8.69 -26.48 -10.42
CA GLN A 271 -7.95 -27.75 -10.30
C GLN A 271 -6.86 -27.89 -11.35
N HIS A 272 -7.03 -27.30 -12.54
CA HIS A 272 -6.01 -27.33 -13.58
C HIS A 272 -4.92 -26.28 -13.35
N TRP A 273 -5.28 -25.02 -13.12
CA TRP A 273 -4.34 -23.89 -13.18
C TRP A 273 -3.69 -23.55 -11.85
N LEU A 274 -4.40 -23.64 -10.72
CA LEU A 274 -3.83 -23.24 -9.43
C LEU A 274 -2.61 -24.10 -9.04
N PRO A 275 -2.60 -25.44 -9.22
CA PRO A 275 -1.39 -26.23 -8.95
C PRO A 275 -0.20 -25.86 -9.85
N GLN A 276 -0.44 -25.48 -11.10
CA GLN A 276 0.61 -25.04 -12.02
C GLN A 276 1.19 -23.68 -11.62
N LEU A 277 0.33 -22.76 -11.19
CA LEU A 277 0.74 -21.45 -10.67
C LEU A 277 1.54 -21.61 -9.38
N ALA A 278 1.15 -22.53 -8.50
CA ALA A 278 1.82 -22.81 -7.24
C ALA A 278 3.29 -23.20 -7.42
N VAL A 279 3.60 -23.99 -8.46
CA VAL A 279 4.99 -24.38 -8.79
C VAL A 279 5.71 -23.38 -9.72
N GLY A 280 5.00 -22.35 -10.20
CA GLY A 280 5.53 -21.36 -11.14
C GLY A 280 5.83 -21.92 -12.54
N GLU A 281 5.12 -22.97 -12.97
CA GLU A 281 5.31 -23.64 -14.26
C GLU A 281 3.97 -23.98 -14.96
N PRO A 282 3.61 -23.24 -16.04
CA PRO A 282 4.35 -22.11 -16.60
C PRO A 282 4.31 -20.87 -15.69
N LEU A 283 5.26 -19.98 -15.93
CA LEU A 283 5.19 -18.61 -15.44
C LEU A 283 4.00 -17.88 -16.08
N CYS A 284 3.37 -16.95 -15.34
CA CYS A 284 2.19 -16.23 -15.80
C CYS A 284 2.40 -14.71 -15.95
N ALA A 285 1.63 -14.09 -16.84
CA ALA A 285 1.54 -12.64 -17.00
C ALA A 285 0.07 -12.17 -17.03
N VAL A 286 -0.11 -10.88 -16.76
CA VAL A 286 -1.43 -10.21 -16.78
C VAL A 286 -1.42 -9.17 -17.91
N ALA A 287 -2.38 -9.27 -18.83
CA ALA A 287 -2.45 -8.50 -20.06
C ALA A 287 -3.79 -7.77 -20.18
N VAL A 288 -3.97 -6.72 -19.38
CA VAL A 288 -5.23 -5.96 -19.30
C VAL A 288 -5.21 -4.73 -20.22
N THR A 289 -4.18 -3.90 -20.08
CA THR A 289 -4.05 -2.60 -20.75
C THR A 289 -3.97 -2.72 -22.28
N GLU A 290 -4.64 -1.80 -22.97
CA GLU A 290 -4.61 -1.64 -24.42
C GLU A 290 -3.98 -0.30 -24.80
N PRO A 291 -3.49 -0.11 -26.04
CA PRO A 291 -2.83 1.14 -26.45
C PRO A 291 -3.62 2.42 -26.14
N ASN A 292 -4.96 2.35 -26.17
CA ASN A 292 -5.85 3.48 -25.90
C ASN A 292 -6.64 3.36 -24.59
N TYR A 293 -6.43 2.29 -23.79
CA TYR A 293 -7.19 2.00 -22.57
C TYR A 293 -6.29 1.55 -21.44
N GLY A 294 -6.08 2.43 -20.46
CA GLY A 294 -5.38 2.17 -19.20
C GLY A 294 -6.30 2.37 -18.02
N SER A 295 -6.46 3.62 -17.58
CA SER A 295 -7.31 3.97 -16.44
C SER A 295 -8.80 3.62 -16.65
N ASP A 296 -9.32 3.75 -17.88
CA ASP A 296 -10.65 3.26 -18.25
C ASP A 296 -10.58 1.79 -18.74
N VAL A 297 -10.31 0.88 -17.80
CA VAL A 297 -10.18 -0.56 -18.10
C VAL A 297 -11.50 -1.16 -18.59
N ALA A 298 -12.64 -0.62 -18.22
CA ALA A 298 -13.94 -1.09 -18.70
C ALA A 298 -14.14 -0.76 -20.20
N GLY A 299 -13.39 0.20 -20.73
CA GLY A 299 -13.44 0.65 -22.12
C GLY A 299 -12.70 -0.23 -23.13
N VAL A 300 -11.97 -1.27 -22.69
CA VAL A 300 -11.16 -2.16 -23.54
C VAL A 300 -11.93 -2.70 -24.76
N ARG A 301 -11.21 -2.94 -25.86
CA ARG A 301 -11.76 -3.22 -27.20
C ARG A 301 -11.36 -4.57 -27.77
N LEU A 302 -10.45 -5.32 -27.14
CA LEU A 302 -10.15 -6.69 -27.55
C LEU A 302 -11.45 -7.49 -27.67
N ARG A 303 -11.65 -8.11 -28.84
CA ARG A 303 -12.82 -8.96 -29.10
C ARG A 303 -12.46 -10.42 -28.90
N ALA A 304 -13.27 -11.13 -28.13
CA ALA A 304 -13.37 -12.58 -28.13
C ALA A 304 -14.57 -12.99 -28.99
N THR A 305 -14.33 -13.73 -30.08
CA THR A 305 -15.40 -14.29 -30.93
C THR A 305 -15.41 -15.81 -30.80
N ALA A 306 -16.54 -16.39 -30.41
CA ALA A 306 -16.66 -17.84 -30.25
C ALA A 306 -16.42 -18.56 -31.60
N THR A 307 -15.72 -19.69 -31.54
CA THR A 307 -15.45 -20.60 -32.67
C THR A 307 -15.56 -22.05 -32.19
N GLU A 308 -15.46 -23.01 -33.11
CA GLU A 308 -15.37 -24.43 -32.75
C GLU A 308 -14.17 -24.65 -31.81
N GLY A 309 -14.43 -25.16 -30.61
CA GLY A 309 -13.40 -25.48 -29.61
C GLY A 309 -12.81 -24.30 -28.82
N GLY A 310 -13.30 -23.06 -28.98
CA GLY A 310 -12.79 -21.94 -28.17
C GLY A 310 -13.17 -20.54 -28.66
N TRP A 311 -12.22 -19.61 -28.56
CA TRP A 311 -12.41 -18.19 -28.88
C TRP A 311 -11.27 -17.67 -29.76
N ILE A 312 -11.61 -16.87 -30.77
CA ILE A 312 -10.64 -16.06 -31.51
C ILE A 312 -10.54 -14.71 -30.79
N LEU A 313 -9.34 -14.39 -30.29
CA LEU A 313 -9.03 -13.11 -29.67
C LEU A 313 -8.44 -12.17 -30.73
N ASN A 314 -9.03 -10.98 -30.91
CA ASN A 314 -8.56 -9.98 -31.87
C ASN A 314 -8.46 -8.61 -31.21
N GLY A 315 -7.25 -8.06 -31.15
CA GLY A 315 -6.93 -6.80 -30.48
C GLY A 315 -5.44 -6.70 -30.17
N ALA A 316 -5.05 -5.64 -29.47
CA ALA A 316 -3.67 -5.44 -29.01
C ALA A 316 -3.66 -5.16 -27.51
N LYS A 317 -2.75 -5.81 -26.78
CA LYS A 317 -2.41 -5.50 -25.39
C LYS A 317 -1.04 -4.83 -25.35
N THR A 318 -0.81 -4.00 -24.33
CA THR A 318 0.46 -3.29 -24.13
C THR A 318 0.81 -3.22 -22.64
N TRP A 319 2.07 -2.92 -22.32
CA TRP A 319 2.59 -2.88 -20.95
C TRP A 319 2.39 -4.20 -20.17
N CYS A 320 2.53 -5.33 -20.86
CA CYS A 320 2.35 -6.65 -20.27
C CYS A 320 3.65 -7.12 -19.60
N THR A 321 3.85 -6.72 -18.35
CA THR A 321 4.98 -7.18 -17.54
C THR A 321 5.07 -8.71 -17.60
N PHE A 322 6.27 -9.21 -17.93
CA PHE A 322 6.58 -10.64 -18.06
C PHE A 322 5.94 -11.38 -19.25
N GLY A 323 5.21 -10.68 -20.12
CA GLY A 323 4.53 -11.29 -21.27
C GLY A 323 5.47 -12.05 -22.21
N GLY A 324 6.75 -11.67 -22.30
CA GLY A 324 7.75 -12.36 -23.12
C GLY A 324 8.25 -13.72 -22.57
N LYS A 325 8.10 -13.99 -21.27
CA LYS A 325 8.53 -15.24 -20.60
C LYS A 325 7.34 -16.09 -20.13
N ALA A 326 6.13 -15.54 -20.13
CA ALA A 326 4.95 -16.23 -19.65
C ALA A 326 4.49 -17.36 -20.59
N GLY A 327 4.19 -18.52 -20.01
CA GLY A 327 3.47 -19.60 -20.70
C GLY A 327 1.96 -19.57 -20.45
N LEU A 328 1.49 -18.67 -19.58
CA LEU A 328 0.07 -18.43 -19.29
C LEU A 328 -0.21 -16.93 -19.22
N LEU A 329 -1.26 -16.47 -19.89
CA LEU A 329 -1.65 -15.07 -19.93
C LEU A 329 -3.10 -14.91 -19.45
N MET A 330 -3.32 -14.03 -18.48
CA MET A 330 -4.64 -13.51 -18.14
C MET A 330 -4.96 -12.34 -19.07
N VAL A 331 -5.94 -12.52 -19.96
CA VAL A 331 -6.33 -11.53 -21.00
C VAL A 331 -7.71 -10.96 -20.74
#